data_AF-R6BTN2-F1
#
_entry.id   AF-R6BTN2-F1
#
_cell.length_a   1.000
_cell.length_b   1.000
_cell.length_c   1.000
_cell.angle_alpha   90.00
_cell.angle_beta   90.00
_cell.angle_gamma   90.00
#
_symmetry.space_group_name_H-M   'P 1'
#
loop_
_entity.id
_entity.type
_entity.pdbx_description
1 polymer ?
#
loop_
_entity_poly.entity_id
_entity_poly.type
_entity_poly.pdbx_seq_one_letter_code
_entity_poly.pdbx_strand_id
1 'polypeptide(L)'
;MDNIQRRNVQITHDVEGKSIVLINDIIFKGKRAVKWEDVEKYLKQYVGEFYTIAETNDVIYIGSDLPDEYAHSAYTATLKGSNAKAKANAAQGLGEMLEIAVKGKFTHNTKEKHKIDAANGWYRYESRFGLPVYDADGELERYNIFHAYMIIRHDKNGSKYLYDVINIKKETSTPPDCQILTSTV
;
A
#
# COMPACT_ATOMS: atom_id res chain seq x y z
N MET A 1 -20.56 4.30 -22.59
CA MET A 1 -19.31 5.08 -22.52
C MET A 1 -18.86 4.96 -21.08
N ASP A 2 -18.08 3.92 -20.78
CA ASP A 2 -17.66 3.64 -19.42
C ASP A 2 -16.68 4.71 -18.97
N ASN A 3 -17.09 5.45 -17.94
CA ASN A 3 -16.31 6.48 -17.31
C ASN A 3 -15.19 5.79 -16.51
N ILE A 4 -14.12 5.37 -17.20
CA ILE A 4 -12.90 4.91 -16.55
C ILE A 4 -12.37 6.10 -15.76
N GLN A 5 -12.69 6.15 -14.47
CA GLN A 5 -12.10 7.09 -13.54
C GLN A 5 -10.59 6.82 -13.54
N ARG A 6 -9.81 7.62 -14.27
CA ARG A 6 -8.35 7.54 -14.22
C ARG A 6 -7.91 7.78 -12.78
N ARG A 7 -7.19 6.82 -12.22
CA ARG A 7 -6.57 6.94 -10.89
C ARG A 7 -5.50 8.04 -10.97
N ASN A 8 -5.57 9.01 -10.06
CA ASN A 8 -4.57 10.06 -9.97
C ASN A 8 -3.39 9.57 -9.11
N VAL A 9 -2.58 8.70 -9.70
CA VAL A 9 -1.44 8.05 -9.06
C VAL A 9 -0.18 8.33 -9.87
N GLN A 10 0.92 8.64 -9.19
CA GLN A 10 2.21 8.96 -9.81
C GLN A 10 3.35 8.30 -9.06
N ILE A 11 4.34 7.75 -9.77
CA ILE A 11 5.61 7.32 -9.17
C ILE A 11 6.60 8.50 -9.19
N THR A 12 7.18 8.81 -8.04
CA THR A 12 8.27 9.78 -7.86
C THR A 12 9.44 9.13 -7.12
N HIS A 13 10.52 9.88 -6.88
CA HIS A 13 11.70 9.43 -6.15
C HIS A 13 12.05 10.43 -5.05
N ASP A 14 12.56 9.93 -3.92
CA ASP A 14 13.16 10.80 -2.90
C ASP A 14 14.59 11.22 -3.27
N VAL A 15 15.21 11.99 -2.37
CA VAL A 15 16.59 12.49 -2.54
C VAL A 15 17.64 11.39 -2.61
N GLU A 16 17.32 10.17 -2.15
CA GLU A 16 18.19 8.99 -2.23
C GLU A 16 17.88 8.12 -3.45
N GLY A 17 16.96 8.56 -4.33
CA GLY A 17 16.53 7.83 -5.51
C GLY A 17 15.56 6.68 -5.21
N LYS A 18 15.03 6.58 -3.98
CA LYS A 18 14.06 5.53 -3.65
C LYS A 18 12.68 5.93 -4.13
N SER A 19 12.04 5.03 -4.88
CA SER A 19 10.72 5.29 -5.46
C SER A 19 9.62 5.40 -4.39
N ILE A 20 8.62 6.24 -4.68
CA ILE A 20 7.44 6.50 -3.85
C ILE A 20 6.23 6.62 -4.78
N VAL A 21 5.14 5.92 -4.44
CA VAL A 21 3.84 6.08 -5.14
C VAL A 21 3.04 7.20 -4.48
N LEU A 22 2.85 8.32 -5.16
CA LEU A 22 1.95 9.38 -4.73
C LEU A 22 0.52 9.07 -5.17
N ILE A 23 -0.40 8.98 -4.20
CA ILE A 23 -1.83 8.80 -4.43
C ILE A 23 -2.49 10.13 -4.13
N ASN A 24 -2.84 10.87 -5.19
CA ASN A 24 -3.20 12.29 -5.09
C ASN A 24 -4.67 12.50 -4.68
N ASP A 25 -5.50 11.47 -4.81
CA ASP A 25 -6.90 11.53 -4.39
C ASP A 25 -7.11 10.75 -3.09
N ILE A 26 -7.74 11.41 -2.10
CA ILE A 26 -8.26 10.71 -0.91
C ILE A 26 -9.71 10.36 -1.17
N ILE A 27 -10.03 9.18 -1.68
CA ILE A 27 -11.43 8.78 -1.95
C ILE A 27 -12.09 8.15 -0.70
N PHE A 28 -11.31 7.51 0.17
CA PHE A 28 -11.81 6.96 1.44
C PHE A 28 -11.64 8.00 2.57
N LYS A 29 -12.56 8.97 2.63
CA LYS A 29 -12.51 10.18 3.48
C LYS A 29 -13.17 10.03 4.87
N GLY A 30 -13.52 8.82 5.31
CA GLY A 30 -14.31 8.61 6.54
C GLY A 30 -13.78 9.38 7.76
N LYS A 31 -14.55 10.34 8.27
CA LYS A 31 -14.14 11.23 9.39
C LYS A 31 -13.99 10.49 10.73
N ARG A 32 -14.71 9.37 10.91
CA ARG A 32 -14.71 8.57 12.16
C ARG A 32 -14.05 7.20 11.97
N ALA A 33 -14.44 6.49 10.92
CA ALA A 33 -13.88 5.18 10.56
C ALA A 33 -13.94 4.98 9.04
N VAL A 34 -13.06 4.12 8.54
CA VAL A 34 -13.10 3.63 7.16
C VAL A 34 -14.26 2.64 7.04
N LYS A 35 -15.04 2.78 5.96
CA LYS A 35 -16.04 1.78 5.56
C LYS A 35 -15.37 0.75 4.67
N TRP A 36 -14.91 -0.35 5.28
CA TRP A 36 -14.06 -1.35 4.60
C TRP A 36 -14.78 -2.06 3.47
N GLU A 37 -16.11 -2.15 3.51
CA GLU A 37 -16.93 -2.69 2.43
C GLU A 37 -16.79 -1.87 1.13
N ASP A 38 -16.60 -0.55 1.26
CA ASP A 38 -16.36 0.32 0.10
C ASP A 38 -14.94 0.10 -0.47
N VAL A 39 -13.96 -0.19 0.39
CA VAL A 39 -12.59 -0.54 -0.02
C VAL A 39 -12.56 -1.89 -0.73
N GLU A 40 -13.23 -2.90 -0.16
CA GLU A 40 -13.38 -4.23 -0.77
C GLU A 40 -14.05 -4.12 -2.14
N LYS A 41 -15.17 -3.38 -2.23
CA LYS A 41 -15.86 -3.16 -3.51
C LYS A 41 -14.98 -2.45 -4.53
N TYR A 42 -14.19 -1.47 -4.09
CA TYR A 42 -13.22 -0.79 -4.95
C TYR A 42 -12.15 -1.75 -5.45
N LEU A 43 -11.60 -2.63 -4.59
CA LEU A 43 -10.55 -3.57 -4.98
C LEU A 43 -11.00 -4.62 -6.00
N LYS A 44 -12.30 -4.96 -6.03
CA LYS A 44 -12.86 -5.90 -7.03
C LYS A 44 -12.61 -5.47 -8.47
N GLN A 45 -12.39 -4.17 -8.74
CA GLN A 45 -12.12 -3.69 -10.10
C GLN A 45 -10.74 -4.12 -10.63
N TYR A 46 -9.78 -4.43 -9.74
CA TYR A 46 -8.43 -4.86 -10.12
C TYR A 46 -8.31 -6.39 -10.28
N VAL A 47 -9.35 -7.16 -9.93
CA VAL A 47 -9.29 -8.62 -9.97
C VAL A 47 -9.06 -9.10 -11.40
N GLY A 48 -8.02 -9.91 -11.58
CA GLY A 48 -7.56 -10.39 -12.88
C GLY A 48 -6.44 -9.57 -13.51
N GLU A 49 -6.11 -8.40 -12.95
CA GLU A 49 -4.92 -7.64 -13.36
C GLU A 49 -3.63 -8.29 -12.83
N PHE A 50 -2.49 -7.88 -13.39
CA PHE A 50 -1.17 -8.27 -12.95
C PHE A 50 -0.16 -7.15 -13.13
N TYR A 51 0.89 -7.18 -12.31
CA TYR A 51 1.95 -6.17 -12.28
C TYR A 51 3.30 -6.88 -12.17
N THR A 52 4.36 -6.25 -12.69
CA THR A 52 5.71 -6.81 -12.65
C THR A 52 6.57 -6.01 -11.69
N ILE A 53 7.16 -6.66 -10.70
CA ILE A 53 8.11 -6.02 -9.78
C ILE A 53 9.39 -5.70 -10.56
N ALA A 54 9.78 -4.44 -10.64
CA ALA A 54 10.94 -4.02 -11.44
C ALA A 54 12.27 -4.62 -10.94
N GLU A 55 12.43 -4.79 -9.62
CA GLU A 55 13.66 -5.34 -9.02
C GLU A 55 13.91 -6.81 -9.39
N THR A 56 12.85 -7.63 -9.45
CA THR A 56 12.97 -9.10 -9.57
C THR A 56 12.40 -9.67 -10.86
N ASN A 57 11.66 -8.87 -11.64
CA ASN A 57 10.84 -9.30 -12.77
C ASN A 57 9.74 -10.32 -12.39
N ASP A 58 9.37 -10.39 -11.11
CA ASP A 58 8.27 -11.23 -10.66
C ASP A 58 6.93 -10.67 -11.16
N VAL A 59 6.16 -11.50 -11.85
CA VAL A 59 4.76 -11.20 -12.21
C VAL A 59 3.86 -11.53 -11.02
N ILE A 60 3.13 -10.53 -10.54
CA ILE A 60 2.23 -10.61 -9.40
C ILE A 60 0.79 -10.35 -9.87
N TYR A 61 -0.09 -11.30 -9.63
CA TYR A 61 -1.51 -11.21 -9.98
C TYR A 61 -2.33 -10.63 -8.84
N ILE A 62 -3.43 -9.96 -9.21
CA ILE A 62 -4.49 -9.57 -8.29
C ILE A 62 -5.57 -10.65 -8.30
N GLY A 63 -5.56 -11.49 -7.27
CA GLY A 63 -6.50 -12.58 -7.08
C GLY A 63 -7.87 -12.12 -6.59
N SER A 64 -8.89 -12.95 -6.78
CA SER A 64 -10.25 -12.70 -6.27
C SER A 64 -10.36 -12.73 -4.75
N ASP A 65 -9.36 -13.29 -4.07
CA ASP A 65 -9.23 -13.33 -2.61
C ASP A 65 -8.71 -12.01 -2.01
N LEU A 66 -7.94 -11.22 -2.78
CA LEU A 66 -7.34 -9.98 -2.27
C LEU A 66 -8.37 -9.00 -1.68
N PRO A 67 -9.51 -8.67 -2.33
CA PRO A 67 -10.44 -7.69 -1.80
C PRO A 67 -10.91 -8.02 -0.37
N ASP A 68 -11.28 -9.30 -0.15
CA ASP A 68 -11.76 -9.79 1.14
C ASP A 68 -10.64 -9.77 2.19
N GLU A 69 -9.48 -10.34 1.86
CA GLU A 69 -8.33 -10.38 2.77
C GLU A 69 -7.87 -8.95 3.14
N TYR A 70 -7.78 -8.05 2.18
CA TYR A 70 -7.35 -6.66 2.41
C TYR A 70 -8.28 -5.92 3.38
N ALA A 71 -9.59 -6.11 3.25
CA ALA A 71 -10.61 -5.41 4.03
C ALA A 71 -10.85 -6.06 5.40
N HIS A 72 -10.69 -7.37 5.54
CA HIS A 72 -11.12 -8.13 6.72
C HIS A 72 -9.99 -8.89 7.44
N SER A 73 -8.72 -8.68 7.07
CA SER A 73 -7.60 -9.32 7.78
C SER A 73 -7.52 -8.90 9.24
N ALA A 74 -6.92 -9.77 10.06
CA ALA A 74 -6.64 -9.47 11.46
C ALA A 74 -5.80 -8.19 11.62
N TYR A 75 -4.90 -7.92 10.67
CA TYR A 75 -4.15 -6.67 10.65
C TYR A 75 -5.09 -5.48 10.40
N THR A 76 -5.95 -5.54 9.38
CA THR A 76 -6.91 -4.46 9.07
C THR A 76 -7.82 -4.13 10.24
N ALA A 77 -8.31 -5.14 10.96
CA ALA A 77 -9.15 -4.97 12.15
C ALA A 77 -8.46 -4.20 13.29
N THR A 78 -7.12 -4.20 13.36
CA THR A 78 -6.37 -3.44 14.38
C THR A 78 -6.17 -1.97 14.03
N LEU A 79 -6.39 -1.58 12.76
CA LEU A 79 -6.08 -0.23 12.29
C LEU A 79 -7.12 0.79 12.75
N LYS A 80 -6.63 1.96 13.15
CA LYS A 80 -7.45 3.11 13.55
C LYS A 80 -6.88 4.40 13.00
N GLY A 81 -7.71 5.43 12.92
CA GLY A 81 -7.30 6.80 12.59
C GLY A 81 -6.51 6.89 11.27
N SER A 82 -5.36 7.55 11.32
CA SER A 82 -4.51 7.81 10.15
C SER A 82 -4.02 6.54 9.45
N ASN A 83 -3.73 5.47 10.19
CA ASN A 83 -3.23 4.22 9.60
C ASN A 83 -4.34 3.47 8.84
N ALA A 84 -5.57 3.45 9.38
CA ALA A 84 -6.72 2.88 8.66
C ALA A 84 -6.99 3.65 7.37
N LYS A 85 -6.97 4.99 7.44
CA LYS A 85 -7.11 5.87 6.26
C LYS A 85 -5.98 5.64 5.25
N ALA A 86 -4.75 5.45 5.73
CA ALA A 86 -3.60 5.19 4.88
C ALA A 86 -3.76 3.88 4.10
N LYS A 87 -4.08 2.78 4.82
CA LYS A 87 -4.36 1.49 4.18
C LYS A 87 -5.53 1.58 3.20
N ALA A 88 -6.64 2.20 3.57
CA ALA A 88 -7.78 2.33 2.67
C ALA A 88 -7.41 3.03 1.36
N ASN A 89 -6.68 4.15 1.42
CA ASN A 89 -6.31 4.90 0.22
C ASN A 89 -5.15 4.28 -0.56
N ALA A 90 -4.29 3.47 0.07
CA ALA A 90 -3.27 2.67 -0.62
C ALA A 90 -3.88 1.70 -1.66
N ALA A 91 -5.14 1.28 -1.47
CA ALA A 91 -5.88 0.46 -2.44
C ALA A 91 -5.91 1.07 -3.85
N GLN A 92 -5.76 2.40 -3.97
CA GLN A 92 -5.75 3.11 -5.24
C GLN A 92 -4.43 2.97 -6.00
N GLY A 93 -3.34 2.59 -5.35
CA GLY A 93 -1.99 2.57 -5.95
C GLY A 93 -1.30 1.21 -5.86
N LEU A 94 -2.06 0.12 -5.66
CA LEU A 94 -1.47 -1.22 -5.43
C LEU A 94 -0.60 -1.68 -6.59
N GLY A 95 -1.01 -1.40 -7.83
CA GLY A 95 -0.25 -1.75 -9.02
C GLY A 95 1.12 -1.08 -9.05
N GLU A 96 1.14 0.24 -8.92
CA GLU A 96 2.36 1.04 -8.88
C GLU A 96 3.22 0.66 -7.65
N MET A 97 2.59 0.33 -6.52
CA MET A 97 3.29 -0.14 -5.32
C MET A 97 3.97 -1.50 -5.53
N LEU A 98 3.38 -2.38 -6.35
CA LEU A 98 4.01 -3.64 -6.76
C LEU A 98 5.18 -3.38 -7.72
N GLU A 99 5.02 -2.50 -8.70
CA GLU A 99 6.07 -2.17 -9.68
C GLU A 99 7.34 -1.65 -8.99
N ILE A 100 7.20 -0.81 -7.96
CA ILE A 100 8.33 -0.26 -7.19
C ILE A 100 8.76 -1.13 -6.00
N ALA A 101 8.19 -2.32 -5.82
CA ALA A 101 8.46 -3.15 -4.66
C ALA A 101 9.90 -3.67 -4.67
N VAL A 102 10.52 -3.75 -3.49
CA VAL A 102 11.94 -4.12 -3.34
C VAL A 102 12.17 -5.07 -2.16
N LYS A 103 13.38 -5.64 -2.09
CA LYS A 103 13.88 -6.47 -0.97
C LYS A 103 12.99 -7.68 -0.68
N GLY A 104 12.65 -8.43 -1.72
CA GLY A 104 11.88 -9.67 -1.60
C GLY A 104 12.48 -10.64 -0.57
N LYS A 105 11.72 -10.96 0.48
CA LYS A 105 12.09 -11.94 1.51
C LYS A 105 11.15 -13.12 1.48
N PHE A 106 11.72 -14.30 1.28
CA PHE A 106 10.98 -15.56 1.20
C PHE A 106 10.78 -16.20 2.59
N THR A 107 9.65 -16.89 2.78
CA THR A 107 9.37 -17.71 3.96
C THR A 107 8.53 -18.93 3.56
N HIS A 108 8.90 -20.12 4.03
CA HIS A 108 8.11 -21.32 3.80
C HIS A 108 6.72 -21.24 4.45
N ASN A 109 5.72 -21.82 3.81
CA ASN A 109 4.42 -21.96 4.42
C ASN A 109 4.47 -23.01 5.54
N THR A 110 4.06 -22.62 6.74
CA THR A 110 3.99 -23.50 7.92
C THR A 110 2.55 -23.82 8.32
N LYS A 111 1.56 -23.28 7.61
CA LYS A 111 0.13 -23.42 7.95
C LYS A 111 -0.57 -24.36 6.97
N GLU A 112 -1.20 -25.40 7.52
CA GLU A 112 -1.96 -26.40 6.76
C GLU A 112 -3.09 -25.77 5.92
N LYS A 113 -3.72 -24.72 6.44
CA LYS A 113 -4.83 -24.02 5.75
C LYS A 113 -4.43 -23.36 4.41
N HIS A 114 -3.15 -23.16 4.15
CA HIS A 114 -2.64 -22.56 2.91
C HIS A 114 -1.79 -23.52 2.07
N LYS A 115 -1.94 -24.83 2.26
CA LYS A 115 -1.14 -25.85 1.57
C LYS A 115 -1.29 -25.87 0.05
N ILE A 116 -2.32 -25.22 -0.50
CA ILE A 116 -2.55 -25.09 -1.94
C ILE A 116 -2.21 -23.65 -2.38
N ASP A 117 -2.83 -22.66 -1.73
CA ASP A 117 -2.77 -21.26 -2.18
C ASP A 117 -1.43 -20.56 -1.88
N ALA A 118 -0.66 -21.11 -0.95
CA ALA A 118 0.71 -20.71 -0.62
C ALA A 118 1.63 -21.93 -0.52
N ALA A 119 1.38 -22.97 -1.33
CA ALA A 119 2.14 -24.22 -1.31
C ALA A 119 3.65 -23.98 -1.46
N ASN A 120 4.01 -23.03 -2.33
CA ASN A 120 5.39 -22.66 -2.60
C ASN A 120 5.90 -21.55 -1.68
N GLY A 121 5.13 -21.19 -0.64
CA GLY A 121 5.51 -20.26 0.41
C GLY A 121 5.00 -18.83 0.19
N TRP A 122 5.66 -17.90 0.89
CA TRP A 122 5.30 -16.50 0.99
C TRP A 122 6.48 -15.63 0.65
N TYR A 123 6.22 -14.50 -0.02
CA TYR A 123 7.19 -13.42 -0.17
C TYR A 123 6.68 -12.18 0.52
N ARG A 124 7.61 -11.43 1.09
CA ARG A 124 7.37 -10.09 1.62
C ARG A 124 8.27 -9.12 0.89
N TYR A 125 7.65 -8.15 0.23
CA TYR A 125 8.34 -7.02 -0.38
C TYR A 125 8.08 -5.73 0.39
N GLU A 126 9.01 -4.79 0.33
CA GLU A 126 8.87 -3.43 0.85
C GLU A 126 8.37 -2.52 -0.27
N SER A 127 7.45 -1.60 0.05
CA SER A 127 6.99 -0.55 -0.87
C SER A 127 6.70 0.74 -0.09
N ARG A 128 6.56 1.86 -0.81
CA ARG A 128 6.32 3.19 -0.23
C ARG A 128 5.25 3.94 -0.99
N PHE A 129 4.39 4.64 -0.26
CA PHE A 129 3.36 5.48 -0.85
C PHE A 129 3.16 6.78 -0.06
N GLY A 130 2.69 7.83 -0.74
CA GLY A 130 2.41 9.14 -0.19
C GLY A 130 0.93 9.48 -0.29
N LEU A 131 0.38 10.10 0.75
CA LEU A 131 -0.96 10.67 0.75
C LEU A 131 -0.91 12.18 1.00
N PRO A 132 -1.66 13.00 0.24
CA PRO A 132 -1.68 14.44 0.42
C PRO A 132 -2.32 14.82 1.76
N VAL A 133 -1.81 15.91 2.31
CA VAL A 133 -2.35 16.64 3.44
C VAL A 133 -2.70 18.03 2.94
N TYR A 134 -3.93 18.45 3.22
CA TYR A 134 -4.42 19.76 2.86
C TYR A 134 -4.58 20.60 4.12
N ASP A 135 -4.32 21.89 3.99
CA ASP A 135 -4.55 22.87 5.05
C ASP A 135 -6.04 23.21 5.22
N ALA A 136 -6.33 24.26 6.02
CA ALA A 136 -7.69 24.70 6.29
C ALA A 136 -8.38 25.32 5.06
N ASP A 137 -7.61 25.89 4.13
CA ASP A 137 -8.10 26.52 2.91
C ASP A 137 -8.28 25.48 1.78
N GLY A 138 -7.80 24.26 2.00
CA GLY A 138 -7.89 23.16 1.05
C GLY A 138 -6.69 23.09 0.09
N GLU A 139 -5.64 23.85 0.38
CA GLU A 139 -4.40 23.84 -0.41
C GLU A 139 -3.48 22.70 0.02
N LEU A 140 -2.75 22.14 -0.95
CA LEU A 140 -1.83 21.03 -0.71
C LEU A 140 -0.64 21.50 0.14
N GLU A 141 -0.59 21.05 1.39
CA GLU A 141 0.46 21.42 2.35
C GLU A 141 1.69 20.51 2.21
N ARG A 142 1.47 19.18 2.14
CA ARG A 142 2.54 18.16 2.03
C ARG A 142 2.00 16.79 1.66
N TYR A 143 2.90 15.82 1.46
CA TYR A 143 2.56 14.39 1.50
C TYR A 143 3.06 13.74 2.79
N ASN A 144 2.22 12.93 3.42
CA ASN A 144 2.68 11.97 4.42
C ASN A 144 3.13 10.71 3.67
N ILE A 145 4.41 10.35 3.81
CA ILE A 145 4.98 9.12 3.23
C ILE A 145 4.80 7.97 4.21
N PHE A 146 4.50 6.79 3.68
CA PHE A 146 4.29 5.56 4.41
C PHE A 146 5.14 4.44 3.81
N HIS A 147 5.78 3.69 4.68
CA HIS A 147 6.34 2.38 4.37
C HIS A 147 5.25 1.31 4.54
N ALA A 148 5.26 0.28 3.68
CA ALA A 148 4.38 -0.87 3.78
C ALA A 148 5.09 -2.17 3.38
N TYR A 149 4.56 -3.30 3.85
CA TYR A 149 4.92 -4.62 3.32
C TYR A 149 3.82 -5.16 2.42
N MET A 150 4.20 -5.54 1.20
CA MET A 150 3.37 -6.27 0.26
C MET A 150 3.56 -7.77 0.52
N ILE A 151 2.49 -8.46 0.91
CA ILE A 151 2.50 -9.91 1.18
C ILE A 151 2.05 -10.64 -0.06
N ILE A 152 2.91 -11.49 -0.59
CA ILE A 152 2.68 -12.25 -1.81
C ILE A 152 2.59 -13.73 -1.45
N ARG A 153 1.51 -14.41 -1.85
CA ARG A 153 1.42 -15.87 -1.78
C ARG A 153 1.91 -16.50 -3.07
N HIS A 154 2.59 -17.63 -2.97
CA HIS A 154 3.07 -18.41 -4.10
C HIS A 154 2.33 -19.74 -4.13
N ASP A 155 1.41 -19.87 -5.08
CA ASP A 155 0.53 -21.04 -5.16
C ASP A 155 1.28 -22.27 -5.67
N LYS A 156 0.60 -23.42 -5.63
CA LYS A 156 1.14 -24.70 -6.10
C LYS A 156 1.50 -24.74 -7.59
N ASN A 157 0.84 -23.91 -8.41
CA ASN A 157 1.03 -23.88 -9.86
C ASN A 157 2.19 -22.97 -10.29
N GLY A 158 2.81 -22.26 -9.35
CA GLY A 158 3.93 -21.35 -9.63
C GLY A 158 3.54 -19.88 -9.74
N SER A 159 2.25 -19.55 -9.56
CA SER A 159 1.73 -18.19 -9.69
C SER A 159 1.84 -17.43 -8.38
N LYS A 160 2.19 -16.14 -8.47
CA LYS A 160 2.33 -15.24 -7.33
C LYS A 160 1.15 -14.26 -7.28
N TYR A 161 0.54 -14.11 -6.11
CA TYR A 161 -0.62 -13.24 -5.91
C TYR A 161 -0.38 -12.27 -4.77
N LEU A 162 -0.75 -11.00 -4.96
CA LEU A 162 -0.85 -10.07 -3.84
C LEU A 162 -1.96 -10.56 -2.90
N TYR A 163 -1.60 -10.82 -1.66
CA TYR A 163 -2.48 -11.37 -0.63
C TYR A 163 -2.95 -10.30 0.35
N ASP A 164 -2.04 -9.46 0.87
CA ASP A 164 -2.39 -8.33 1.74
C ASP A 164 -1.30 -7.24 1.70
N VAL A 165 -1.63 -6.04 2.16
CA VAL A 165 -0.67 -4.96 2.47
C VAL A 165 -0.71 -4.67 3.96
N ILE A 166 0.42 -4.89 4.63
CA ILE A 166 0.51 -4.88 6.09
C ILE A 166 1.64 -4.01 6.62
N ASN A 167 1.65 -3.82 7.94
CA ASN A 167 2.62 -3.02 8.68
C ASN A 167 2.87 -1.63 8.07
N ILE A 168 1.81 -0.98 7.61
CA ILE A 168 1.83 0.40 7.16
C ILE A 168 2.27 1.29 8.32
N LYS A 169 3.36 2.02 8.10
CA LYS A 169 3.96 2.95 9.06
C LYS A 169 4.28 4.25 8.37
N LYS A 170 3.82 5.36 8.95
CA LYS A 170 4.20 6.68 8.48
C LYS A 170 5.71 6.87 8.68
N GLU A 171 6.40 7.29 7.63
CA GLU A 171 7.77 7.75 7.74
C GLU A 171 7.77 9.12 8.40
N THR A 172 8.45 9.22 9.54
CA THR A 172 8.70 10.50 10.19
C THR A 172 9.99 11.07 9.63
N SER A 173 9.92 12.24 9.00
CA SER A 173 11.08 13.13 9.02
C SER A 173 11.40 13.36 10.48
N THR A 174 12.65 13.18 10.89
CA THR A 174 13.14 13.59 12.20
C THR A 174 12.50 14.95 12.56
N PRO A 175 11.94 15.15 13.77
CA PRO A 175 11.44 16.47 14.13
C PRO A 175 12.58 17.47 13.91
N PRO A 176 12.33 18.66 13.33
CA PRO A 176 13.37 19.66 13.30
C PRO A 176 13.75 19.91 14.75
N ASP A 177 15.00 19.61 15.11
CA ASP A 177 15.57 20.10 16.35
C ASP A 177 15.21 21.57 16.42
N CYS A 178 14.57 21.94 17.52
CA CYS A 178 14.23 23.31 17.83
C CYS A 178 15.54 24.10 17.80
N GLN A 179 15.89 24.67 16.65
CA GLN A 179 16.88 25.71 16.55
C GLN A 179 16.24 26.89 17.25
N ILE A 180 16.42 26.93 18.58
CA ILE A 180 16.30 28.14 19.34
C ILE A 180 17.29 29.09 18.68
N LEU A 181 16.76 29.99 17.86
CA LEU A 181 17.43 31.20 17.44
C LEU A 181 17.76 31.95 18.73
N THR A 182 18.93 31.68 19.30
CA THR A 182 19.56 32.63 20.21
C THR A 182 20.20 33.68 19.33
N SER A 183 19.35 34.60 18.88
CA SER A 183 19.80 35.94 18.54
C SER A 183 20.47 36.49 19.78
N THR A 184 21.79 36.49 19.82
CA THR A 184 22.53 37.32 20.76
C THR A 184 23.26 38.36 19.94
N VAL A 185 22.96 39.60 20.33
CA VAL A 185 23.44 40.89 19.84
C VAL A 185 24.95 41.01 20.02
#